data_AF-A0A2K8NXY7-F1
#
_entry.id   AF-A0A2K8NXY7-F1
#
_cell.length_a   1.000
_cell.length_b   1.000
_cell.length_c   1.000
_cell.angle_alpha   90.00
_cell.angle_beta   90.00
_cell.angle_gamma   90.00
#
_symmetry.space_group_name_H-M   'P 1'
#
loop_
_entity.id
_entity.type
_entity.pdbx_description
1 polymer ?
#
loop_
_entity_poly.entity_id
_entity_poly.type
_entity_poly.pdbx_seq_one_letter_code
_entity_poly.pdbx_strand_id
1 'polypeptide(L)'
;MKTDFLIKKKNLNYLWLWIPMGTFFCLGLIGFILTSFWKLEWDSAILFAQGMEYKIVHYWVAAMLEIGETELLIIGSATFFILLESFFRYKIHKTQNGFYFKNRWILIAIYLLMVLSWLAYNIYSIIEMNWKNTGFGPGIDVLLFQPFKVRQTVKIVIFIFQTVILLSLYYWIHFKLAKKKSFVQDKYWIQALKIVSFFCLSYFVVAFLKISSSRPYLYNMQFETLAKENGYLEIYQNTNIPGFDKQGWKSIDGTWSGNAPEGLEIPWWDFNGFFGFNSDPNFPKLQQGLAYAFPSGHVNGTYCVGSFFWILCGRKNKINNSIKVLIVWFILHLTSMSFALVVCRGHWWSDITFSLFFGIIALVLVELSINQIFRRKTK
;
A
#
# COMPACT_ATOMS: atom_id res chain seq x y z
N MET A 1 -36.67 -1.69 8.90
CA MET A 1 -35.40 -1.69 8.13
C MET A 1 -35.66 -0.95 6.82
N LYS A 2 -35.43 0.38 6.76
CA LYS A 2 -35.58 1.14 5.51
C LYS A 2 -34.23 1.14 4.79
N THR A 3 -34.17 0.37 3.72
CA THR A 3 -33.13 0.34 2.68
C THR A 3 -33.10 1.66 1.91
N ASP A 4 -32.90 2.79 2.59
CA ASP A 4 -32.64 4.08 1.94
C ASP A 4 -31.20 4.17 1.38
N PHE A 5 -30.44 3.06 1.42
CA PHE A 5 -29.11 2.92 0.83
C PHE A 5 -29.14 2.46 -0.63
N LEU A 6 -30.21 1.80 -1.05
CA LEU A 6 -30.36 1.32 -2.42
C LEU A 6 -31.40 2.19 -3.14
N ILE A 7 -30.88 3.14 -3.92
CA ILE A 7 -31.57 3.74 -5.06
C ILE A 7 -32.83 4.56 -4.70
N LYS A 8 -32.66 5.66 -3.97
CA LYS A 8 -33.61 6.79 -4.06
C LYS A 8 -32.91 8.06 -4.54
N LYS A 9 -33.35 8.49 -5.72
CA LYS A 9 -32.83 9.51 -6.66
C LYS A 9 -31.56 9.12 -7.43
N LYS A 10 -31.72 9.01 -8.76
CA LYS A 10 -30.69 8.97 -9.82
C LYS A 10 -29.70 10.14 -9.67
N ASN A 11 -28.79 10.09 -8.70
CA ASN A 11 -27.60 10.92 -8.74
C ASN A 11 -26.58 10.18 -9.62
N LEU A 12 -26.63 10.44 -10.93
CA LEU A 12 -25.66 9.95 -11.93
C LEU A 12 -24.21 10.19 -11.50
N ASN A 13 -23.98 11.17 -10.62
CA ASN A 13 -22.67 11.44 -10.03
C ASN A 13 -22.10 10.30 -9.18
N TYR A 14 -22.91 9.45 -8.53
CA TYR A 14 -22.38 8.31 -7.76
C TYR A 14 -21.91 7.14 -8.61
N LEU A 15 -22.41 7.03 -9.84
CA LEU A 15 -21.96 6.01 -10.79
C LEU A 15 -20.46 6.15 -11.09
N TRP A 16 -19.93 7.38 -11.06
CA TRP A 16 -18.50 7.66 -11.24
C TRP A 16 -17.59 7.01 -10.19
N LEU A 17 -18.11 6.70 -9.00
CA LEU A 17 -17.36 5.99 -7.97
C LEU A 17 -17.66 4.49 -8.02
N TRP A 18 -18.94 4.13 -8.08
CA TRP A 18 -19.38 2.74 -7.94
C TRP A 18 -19.15 1.88 -9.17
N ILE A 19 -19.19 2.43 -10.39
CA ILE A 19 -18.90 1.64 -11.59
C ILE A 19 -17.45 1.16 -11.57
N PRO A 20 -16.43 2.04 -11.42
CA PRO A 20 -15.05 1.58 -11.35
C PRO A 20 -14.79 0.62 -10.19
N MET A 21 -15.34 0.89 -9.00
CA MET A 21 -15.22 -0.03 -7.86
C MET A 21 -15.86 -1.38 -8.16
N GLY A 22 -17.08 -1.40 -8.72
CA GLY A 22 -17.74 -2.64 -9.13
C GLY A 22 -16.92 -3.42 -10.16
N THR A 23 -16.31 -2.73 -11.13
CA THR A 23 -15.40 -3.35 -12.10
C THR A 23 -14.18 -3.97 -11.41
N PHE A 24 -13.47 -3.25 -10.54
CA PHE A 24 -12.35 -3.81 -9.79
C PHE A 24 -12.75 -4.97 -8.87
N PHE A 25 -13.95 -4.90 -8.27
CA PHE A 25 -14.48 -5.99 -7.47
C PHE A 25 -14.68 -7.25 -8.32
N CYS A 26 -15.36 -7.13 -9.46
CA CYS A 26 -15.62 -8.26 -10.35
C CYS A 26 -14.32 -8.81 -10.96
N LEU A 27 -13.44 -7.95 -11.46
CA LEU A 27 -12.16 -8.37 -12.03
C LEU A 27 -11.25 -8.99 -10.96
N GLY A 28 -11.21 -8.43 -9.76
CA GLY A 28 -10.48 -8.98 -8.62
C GLY A 28 -11.03 -10.35 -8.22
N LEU A 29 -12.35 -10.50 -8.11
CA LEU A 29 -12.96 -11.78 -7.72
C LEU A 29 -12.74 -12.86 -8.78
N ILE A 30 -13.00 -12.55 -10.06
CA ILE A 30 -12.79 -13.48 -11.17
C ILE A 30 -11.30 -13.84 -11.27
N GLY A 31 -10.42 -12.85 -11.25
CA GLY A 31 -8.98 -13.05 -11.29
C GLY A 31 -8.51 -13.96 -10.15
N PHE A 32 -8.98 -13.71 -8.93
CA PHE A 32 -8.62 -14.51 -7.76
C PHE A 32 -9.09 -15.97 -7.88
N ILE A 33 -10.29 -16.21 -8.37
CA ILE A 33 -10.80 -17.57 -8.63
C ILE A 33 -9.94 -18.27 -9.70
N LEU A 34 -9.62 -17.58 -10.80
CA LEU A 34 -8.82 -18.16 -11.88
C LEU A 34 -7.39 -18.47 -11.45
N THR A 35 -6.74 -17.58 -10.70
CA THR A 35 -5.40 -17.84 -10.17
C THR A 35 -5.42 -18.70 -8.90
N SER A 36 -6.60 -19.17 -8.49
CA SER A 36 -6.67 -20.29 -7.56
C SER A 36 -6.36 -21.64 -8.24
N PHE A 37 -6.04 -21.65 -9.53
CA PHE A 37 -5.44 -22.82 -10.18
C PHE A 37 -3.95 -22.53 -10.39
N TRP A 38 -3.07 -23.35 -9.80
CA TRP A 38 -1.63 -23.09 -9.75
C TRP A 38 -1.01 -22.85 -11.12
N LYS A 39 -1.38 -23.66 -12.12
CA LYS A 39 -0.91 -23.48 -13.51
C LYS A 39 -1.23 -22.09 -14.06
N LEU A 40 -2.45 -21.59 -13.86
CA LEU A 40 -2.85 -20.27 -14.36
C LEU A 40 -2.12 -19.14 -13.62
N GLU A 41 -1.90 -19.29 -12.32
CA GLU A 41 -1.09 -18.36 -11.54
C GLU A 41 0.36 -18.31 -12.07
N TRP A 42 0.97 -19.47 -12.28
CA TRP A 42 2.33 -19.60 -12.80
C TRP A 42 2.48 -19.03 -14.21
N ASP A 43 1.57 -19.38 -15.12
CA ASP A 43 1.56 -18.86 -16.49
C ASP A 43 1.38 -17.33 -16.51
N SER A 44 0.54 -16.79 -15.61
CA SER A 44 0.37 -15.34 -15.45
C SER A 44 1.66 -14.67 -14.99
N ALA A 45 2.36 -15.27 -14.03
CA ALA A 45 3.63 -14.75 -13.54
C ALA A 45 4.70 -14.68 -14.64
N ILE A 46 4.82 -15.71 -15.47
CA ILE A 46 5.73 -15.72 -16.62
C ILE A 46 5.34 -14.63 -17.63
N LEU A 47 4.06 -14.53 -17.97
CA LEU A 47 3.57 -13.55 -18.93
C LEU A 47 3.87 -12.11 -18.49
N PHE A 48 3.57 -11.76 -17.24
CA PHE A 48 3.80 -10.39 -16.74
C PHE A 48 5.29 -10.06 -16.59
N ALA A 49 6.14 -11.03 -16.28
CA ALA A 49 7.57 -10.84 -16.12
C ALA A 49 8.25 -10.33 -17.40
N GLN A 50 7.72 -10.64 -18.59
CA GLN A 50 8.22 -10.13 -19.88
C GLN A 50 8.25 -8.60 -19.94
N GLY A 51 7.42 -7.91 -19.15
CA GLY A 51 7.48 -6.45 -19.04
C GLY A 51 8.84 -5.93 -18.55
N MET A 52 9.54 -6.69 -17.72
CA MET A 52 10.84 -6.31 -17.18
C MET A 52 11.97 -6.31 -18.23
N GLU A 53 11.75 -6.84 -19.44
CA GLU A 53 12.72 -6.70 -20.55
C GLU A 53 12.92 -5.24 -20.95
N TYR A 54 11.92 -4.38 -20.70
CA TYR A 54 11.94 -2.99 -21.11
C TYR A 54 12.53 -2.09 -20.02
N LYS A 55 13.56 -1.31 -20.38
CA LYS A 55 14.20 -0.36 -19.44
C LYS A 55 13.22 0.64 -18.81
N ILE A 56 12.23 1.12 -19.55
CA ILE A 56 11.23 2.07 -19.04
C ILE A 56 10.36 1.45 -17.93
N VAL A 57 10.10 0.14 -18.01
CA VAL A 57 9.31 -0.60 -17.02
C VAL A 57 10.05 -0.67 -15.69
N HIS A 58 11.39 -0.80 -15.70
CA HIS A 58 12.19 -0.74 -14.47
C HIS A 58 11.99 0.58 -13.70
N TYR A 59 12.00 1.72 -14.39
CA TYR A 59 11.77 3.02 -13.73
C TYR A 59 10.34 3.15 -13.22
N TRP A 60 9.36 2.66 -13.97
CA TRP A 60 7.96 2.66 -13.56
C TRP A 60 7.71 1.78 -12.33
N VAL A 61 8.25 0.56 -12.33
CA VAL A 61 8.21 -0.36 -11.18
C VAL A 61 8.88 0.28 -9.96
N ALA A 62 10.09 0.81 -10.13
CA ALA A 62 10.80 1.51 -9.06
C ALA A 62 9.96 2.66 -8.49
N ALA A 63 9.26 3.40 -9.35
CA ALA A 63 8.40 4.51 -8.93
C ALA A 63 7.21 4.02 -8.11
N MET A 64 6.54 2.95 -8.55
CA MET A 64 5.42 2.37 -7.81
C MET A 64 5.85 1.79 -6.46
N LEU A 65 6.99 1.10 -6.40
CA LEU A 65 7.54 0.60 -5.13
C LEU A 65 7.82 1.76 -4.15
N GLU A 66 8.51 2.81 -4.60
CA GLU A 66 8.82 3.95 -3.73
C GLU A 66 7.57 4.73 -3.31
N ILE A 67 6.58 4.87 -4.20
CA ILE A 67 5.29 5.49 -3.86
C ILE A 67 4.56 4.65 -2.82
N GLY A 68 4.46 3.33 -3.01
CA GLY A 68 3.70 2.44 -2.13
C GLY A 68 4.25 2.34 -0.71
N GLU A 69 5.57 2.47 -0.53
CA GLU A 69 6.21 2.52 0.78
C GLU A 69 5.84 3.78 1.60
N THR A 70 5.51 4.88 0.93
CA THR A 70 5.46 6.21 1.56
C THR A 70 4.09 6.89 1.47
N GLU A 71 3.24 6.51 0.53
CA GLU A 71 1.94 7.16 0.30
C GLU A 71 1.00 7.06 1.51
N LEU A 72 1.07 5.94 2.24
CA LEU A 72 0.27 5.71 3.43
C LEU A 72 0.60 6.72 4.54
N LEU A 73 1.88 7.09 4.69
CA LEU A 73 2.32 8.06 5.68
C LEU A 73 1.77 9.46 5.38
N ILE A 74 1.70 9.84 4.10
CA ILE A 74 1.14 11.13 3.66
C ILE A 74 -0.34 11.21 4.02
N ILE A 75 -1.13 10.19 3.65
CA ILE A 75 -2.57 10.18 3.89
C ILE A 75 -2.92 9.95 5.36
N GLY A 76 -2.16 9.08 6.04
CA GLY A 76 -2.28 8.85 7.47
C GLY A 76 -2.02 10.11 8.28
N SER A 77 -0.93 10.84 7.97
CA SER A 77 -0.61 12.10 8.64
C SER A 77 -1.62 13.20 8.33
N ALA A 78 -2.08 13.32 7.08
CA ALA A 78 -3.17 14.25 6.72
C ALA A 78 -4.46 13.96 7.53
N THR A 79 -4.82 12.69 7.65
CA THR A 79 -5.98 12.24 8.43
C THR A 79 -5.81 12.54 9.92
N PHE A 80 -4.62 12.28 10.48
CA PHE A 80 -4.26 12.64 11.84
C PHE A 80 -4.41 14.15 12.09
N PHE A 81 -3.94 15.00 11.18
CA PHE A 81 -4.09 16.45 11.31
C PHE A 81 -5.55 16.92 11.25
N ILE A 82 -6.40 16.29 10.45
CA ILE A 82 -7.83 16.60 10.44
C ILE A 82 -8.47 16.28 11.81
N LEU A 83 -8.11 15.15 12.43
CA LEU A 83 -8.57 14.80 13.78
C LEU A 83 -8.03 15.77 14.83
N LEU A 84 -6.73 16.10 14.75
CA LEU A 84 -6.06 17.01 15.68
C LEU A 84 -6.65 18.43 15.61
N GLU A 85 -6.81 18.98 14.41
CA GLU A 85 -7.48 20.27 14.18
C GLU A 85 -8.91 20.28 14.72
N SER A 86 -9.66 19.19 14.47
CA SER A 86 -11.02 19.04 14.98
C SER A 86 -11.06 19.07 16.51
N PHE A 87 -10.12 18.38 17.15
CA PHE A 87 -9.98 18.34 18.61
C PHE A 87 -9.61 19.71 19.19
N PHE A 88 -8.58 20.36 18.65
CA PHE A 88 -8.14 21.69 19.11
C PHE A 88 -9.27 22.72 18.99
N ARG A 89 -9.99 22.73 17.86
CA ARG A 89 -11.12 23.65 17.63
C ARG A 89 -12.28 23.39 18.57
N TYR A 90 -12.62 22.13 18.80
CA TYR A 90 -13.64 21.76 19.77
C TYR A 90 -13.29 22.29 21.18
N LYS A 91 -12.04 22.11 21.62
CA LYS A 91 -11.58 22.61 22.93
C LYS A 91 -11.56 24.14 23.01
N ILE A 92 -11.05 24.81 21.99
CA ILE A 92 -11.00 26.28 21.91
C ILE A 92 -12.41 26.90 21.98
N HIS A 93 -13.38 26.31 21.28
CA HIS A 93 -14.76 26.82 21.30
C HIS A 93 -15.42 26.62 22.67
N LYS A 94 -15.07 25.55 23.40
CA LYS A 94 -15.64 25.28 24.73
C LYS A 94 -15.06 26.19 25.82
N THR A 95 -13.78 26.56 25.73
CA THR A 95 -13.11 27.41 26.73
C THR A 95 -12.24 28.49 26.07
N GLN A 96 -12.80 29.69 25.88
CA GLN A 96 -12.14 30.79 25.17
C GLN A 96 -10.88 31.36 25.84
N ASN A 97 -10.57 30.98 27.09
CA ASN A 97 -9.32 31.29 27.80
C ASN A 97 -8.57 30.05 28.32
N GLY A 98 -8.94 28.85 27.83
CA GLY A 98 -8.34 27.59 28.27
C GLY A 98 -6.92 27.36 27.72
N PHE A 99 -6.26 26.31 28.22
CA PHE A 99 -4.92 25.90 27.81
C PHE A 99 -4.72 25.86 26.28
N TYR A 100 -5.67 25.26 25.54
CA TYR A 100 -5.60 25.13 24.09
C TYR A 100 -5.73 26.44 23.33
N PHE A 101 -6.42 27.44 23.91
CA PHE A 101 -6.49 28.78 23.31
C PHE A 101 -5.16 29.52 23.44
N LYS A 102 -4.53 29.43 24.63
CA LYS A 102 -3.24 30.08 24.90
C LYS A 102 -2.08 29.41 24.18
N ASN A 103 -2.11 28.08 24.05
CA ASN A 103 -1.02 27.27 23.49
C ASN A 103 -1.29 26.79 22.06
N ARG A 104 -1.83 27.65 21.19
CA ARG A 104 -2.09 27.31 19.78
C ARG A 104 -0.82 26.96 19.00
N TRP A 105 0.34 27.45 19.45
CA TRP A 105 1.65 27.16 18.85
C TRP A 105 1.97 25.65 18.88
N ILE A 106 1.43 24.88 19.85
CA ILE A 106 1.64 23.43 19.94
C ILE A 106 1.19 22.74 18.65
N LEU A 107 0.07 23.17 18.08
CA LEU A 107 -0.45 22.62 16.83
C LEU A 107 0.57 22.81 15.69
N ILE A 108 1.13 24.01 15.57
CA ILE A 108 2.15 24.34 14.58
C ILE A 108 3.43 23.54 14.82
N ALA A 109 3.85 23.39 16.08
CA ALA A 109 5.02 22.57 16.44
C ALA A 109 4.84 21.10 16.01
N ILE A 110 3.65 20.53 16.14
CA ILE A 110 3.36 19.16 15.69
C ILE A 110 3.43 19.05 14.15
N TYR A 111 2.91 20.04 13.41
CA TYR A 111 3.09 20.09 11.94
C TYR A 111 4.57 20.12 11.55
N LEU A 112 5.36 21.00 12.17
CA LEU A 112 6.79 21.14 11.90
C LEU A 112 7.56 19.86 12.23
N LEU A 113 7.28 19.24 13.37
CA LEU A 113 7.91 17.98 13.77
C LEU A 113 7.64 16.88 12.74
N MET A 114 6.40 16.75 12.25
CA MET A 114 6.06 15.75 11.25
C MET A 114 6.79 15.98 9.92
N VAL A 115 6.92 17.25 9.48
CA VAL A 115 7.69 17.60 8.28
C VAL A 115 9.17 17.26 8.46
N LEU A 116 9.76 17.60 9.61
CA LEU A 116 11.17 17.28 9.89
C LEU A 116 11.40 15.77 9.93
N SER A 117 10.52 15.00 10.56
CA SER A 117 10.59 13.53 10.57
C SER A 117 10.47 12.94 9.15
N TRP A 118 9.56 13.47 8.33
CA TRP A 118 9.41 13.06 6.93
C TRP A 118 10.69 13.29 6.12
N LEU A 119 11.29 14.48 6.25
CA LEU A 119 12.55 14.82 5.58
C LEU A 119 13.69 13.94 6.06
N ALA A 120 13.85 13.78 7.38
CA ALA A 120 14.90 12.96 7.97
C ALA A 120 14.82 11.50 7.52
N TYR A 121 13.63 10.89 7.57
CA TYR A 121 13.41 9.52 7.13
C TYR A 121 13.76 9.31 5.65
N ASN A 122 13.28 10.20 4.77
CA ASN A 122 13.52 10.05 3.33
C ASN A 122 14.98 10.31 2.95
N ILE A 123 15.63 11.32 3.55
CA ILE A 123 17.06 11.59 3.34
C ILE A 123 17.90 10.40 3.81
N TYR A 124 17.62 9.87 5.01
CA TYR A 124 18.28 8.67 5.52
C TYR A 124 18.12 7.50 4.56
N SER A 125 16.88 7.22 4.12
CA SER A 125 16.60 6.10 3.22
C SER A 125 17.28 6.25 1.84
N ILE A 126 17.41 7.46 1.30
CA ILE A 126 18.15 7.72 0.05
C ILE A 126 19.65 7.46 0.22
N ILE A 127 20.23 7.84 1.35
CA ILE A 127 21.67 7.63 1.65
C ILE A 127 21.96 6.13 1.88
N GLU A 128 21.09 5.44 2.61
CA GLU A 128 21.21 4.02 2.93
C GLU A 128 21.25 3.12 1.69
N MET A 129 20.57 3.51 0.60
CA MET A 129 20.54 2.74 -0.67
C MET A 129 21.93 2.47 -1.26
N ASN A 130 22.93 3.32 -0.98
CA ASN A 130 24.30 3.12 -1.49
C ASN A 130 25.00 1.90 -0.87
N TRP A 131 24.54 1.47 0.31
CA TRP A 131 25.18 0.43 1.12
C TRP A 131 24.24 -0.75 1.38
N LYS A 132 22.99 -0.66 0.88
CA LYS A 132 21.98 -1.69 1.06
C LYS A 132 22.38 -2.94 0.28
N ASN A 133 22.37 -4.06 0.97
CA ASN A 133 22.56 -5.38 0.39
C ASN A 133 21.24 -6.13 0.48
N THR A 134 20.64 -6.43 -0.68
CA THR A 134 19.41 -7.24 -0.76
C THR A 134 19.71 -8.67 -1.21
N GLY A 135 20.89 -9.20 -0.89
CA GLY A 135 21.30 -10.56 -1.23
C GLY A 135 21.84 -10.75 -2.66
N PHE A 136 22.23 -9.66 -3.32
CA PHE A 136 22.92 -9.66 -4.62
C PHE A 136 24.19 -8.81 -4.58
N GLY A 137 24.76 -8.64 -3.39
CA GLY A 137 25.86 -7.70 -3.19
C GLY A 137 25.36 -6.34 -2.71
N PRO A 138 26.25 -5.54 -2.09
CA PRO A 138 25.98 -4.13 -1.83
C PRO A 138 25.71 -3.38 -3.13
N GLY A 139 24.64 -2.59 -3.18
CA GLY A 139 24.39 -1.69 -4.31
C GLY A 139 23.63 -2.30 -5.50
N ILE A 140 23.16 -3.56 -5.41
CA ILE A 140 22.26 -4.18 -6.39
C ILE A 140 20.85 -4.29 -5.80
N ASP A 141 19.85 -3.79 -6.53
CA ASP A 141 18.44 -3.96 -6.20
C ASP A 141 17.91 -5.28 -6.76
N VAL A 142 17.58 -6.20 -5.85
CA VAL A 142 17.06 -7.52 -6.18
C VAL A 142 15.71 -7.50 -6.89
N LEU A 143 14.87 -6.49 -6.68
CA LEU A 143 13.55 -6.41 -7.33
C LEU A 143 13.64 -5.97 -8.79
N LEU A 144 14.68 -5.22 -9.12
CA LEU A 144 14.90 -4.68 -10.46
C LEU A 144 16.01 -5.41 -11.20
N PHE A 145 16.84 -6.20 -10.51
CA PHE A 145 18.09 -6.76 -11.01
C PHE A 145 19.00 -5.70 -11.64
N GLN A 146 19.01 -4.51 -11.04
CA GLN A 146 19.77 -3.34 -11.50
C GLN A 146 20.52 -2.69 -10.35
N PRO A 147 21.57 -1.89 -10.62
CA PRO A 147 22.20 -1.09 -9.58
C PRO A 147 21.19 -0.17 -8.88
N PHE A 148 21.32 -0.04 -7.55
CA PHE A 148 20.46 0.82 -6.72
C PHE A 148 20.39 2.28 -7.20
N LYS A 149 21.36 2.75 -7.98
CA LYS A 149 21.34 4.07 -8.63
C LYS A 149 20.04 4.35 -9.41
N VAL A 150 19.47 3.34 -10.07
CA VAL A 150 18.20 3.48 -10.80
C VAL A 150 17.08 3.84 -9.82
N ARG A 151 16.90 3.01 -8.79
CA ARG A 151 15.87 3.21 -7.77
C ARG A 151 16.10 4.44 -6.92
N GLN A 152 17.35 4.77 -6.60
CA GLN A 152 17.72 5.98 -5.87
C GLN A 152 17.34 7.25 -6.63
N THR A 153 17.60 7.29 -7.95
CA THR A 153 17.19 8.41 -8.81
C THR A 153 15.67 8.59 -8.77
N VAL A 154 14.93 7.48 -8.91
CA VAL A 154 13.47 7.50 -8.83
C VAL A 154 12.98 7.93 -7.45
N LYS A 155 13.58 7.43 -6.37
CA LYS A 155 13.25 7.80 -5.00
C LYS A 155 13.43 9.30 -4.76
N ILE A 156 14.51 9.91 -5.26
CA ILE A 156 14.72 11.37 -5.16
C ILE A 156 13.57 12.12 -5.83
N VAL A 157 13.19 11.72 -7.04
CA VAL A 157 12.09 12.35 -7.79
C VAL A 157 10.76 12.19 -7.03
N ILE A 158 10.43 10.97 -6.60
CA ILE A 158 9.22 10.69 -5.82
C ILE A 158 9.19 11.46 -4.51
N PHE A 159 10.31 11.51 -3.79
CA PHE A 159 10.44 12.26 -2.54
C PHE A 159 10.15 13.76 -2.73
N ILE A 160 10.67 14.38 -3.79
CA ILE A 160 10.38 15.79 -4.12
C ILE A 160 8.87 15.97 -4.36
N PHE A 161 8.28 15.15 -5.24
CA PHE A 161 6.85 15.24 -5.56
C PHE A 161 5.96 15.02 -4.34
N GLN A 162 6.22 13.99 -3.57
CA GLN A 162 5.46 13.67 -2.37
C GLN A 162 5.62 14.71 -1.27
N THR A 163 6.80 15.33 -1.13
CA THR A 163 7.01 16.45 -0.20
C THR A 163 6.15 17.64 -0.59
N VAL A 164 6.08 17.97 -1.89
CA VAL A 164 5.18 19.04 -2.37
C VAL A 164 3.72 18.71 -2.07
N ILE A 165 3.30 17.46 -2.29
CA ILE A 165 1.93 17.01 -1.97
C ILE A 165 1.66 17.12 -0.46
N LEU A 166 2.57 16.63 0.38
CA LEU A 166 2.46 16.66 1.84
C LEU A 166 2.29 18.10 2.35
N LEU A 167 3.20 19.00 1.93
CA LEU A 167 3.15 20.40 2.32
C LEU A 167 1.88 21.09 1.82
N SER A 168 1.46 20.78 0.59
CA SER A 168 0.20 21.31 0.03
C SER A 168 -1.03 20.83 0.81
N LEU A 169 -1.06 19.56 1.22
CA LEU A 169 -2.12 19.00 2.06
C LEU A 169 -2.12 19.65 3.43
N TYR A 170 -0.98 19.80 4.09
CA TYR A 170 -0.88 20.42 5.42
C TYR A 170 -1.30 21.89 5.37
N TYR A 171 -0.83 22.62 4.35
CA TYR A 171 -1.26 23.99 4.10
C TYR A 171 -2.78 24.05 3.90
N TRP A 172 -3.33 23.18 3.05
CA TRP A 172 -4.76 23.15 2.80
C TRP A 172 -5.57 22.80 4.06
N ILE A 173 -5.13 21.81 4.85
CA ILE A 173 -5.80 21.42 6.10
C ILE A 173 -5.79 22.60 7.08
N HIS A 174 -4.62 23.11 7.43
CA HIS A 174 -4.47 24.11 8.48
C HIS A 174 -5.08 25.48 8.09
N PHE A 175 -4.76 25.97 6.89
CA PHE A 175 -5.12 27.33 6.50
C PHE A 175 -6.47 27.43 5.78
N LYS A 176 -6.92 26.39 5.07
CA LYS A 176 -8.17 26.43 4.30
C LYS A 176 -9.29 25.62 4.92
N LEU A 177 -9.08 24.32 5.16
CA LEU A 177 -10.13 23.41 5.60
C LEU A 177 -10.56 23.71 7.03
N ALA A 178 -9.60 23.72 7.96
CA ALA A 178 -9.87 23.84 9.38
C ALA A 178 -10.51 25.21 9.73
N LYS A 179 -10.17 26.27 9.00
CA LYS A 179 -10.73 27.63 9.20
C LYS A 179 -12.18 27.78 8.72
N LYS A 180 -12.76 26.82 7.99
CA LYS A 180 -14.17 26.89 7.59
C LYS A 180 -15.07 26.85 8.81
N LYS A 181 -16.07 27.74 8.86
CA LYS A 181 -17.10 27.75 9.91
C LYS A 181 -17.80 26.39 10.03
N SER A 182 -17.98 25.70 8.89
CA SER A 182 -18.63 24.40 8.83
C SER A 182 -17.70 23.22 9.15
N PHE A 183 -16.40 23.41 9.41
CA PHE A 183 -15.45 22.29 9.61
C PHE A 183 -15.87 21.33 10.74
N VAL A 184 -16.27 21.88 11.89
CA VAL A 184 -16.79 21.09 13.01
C VAL A 184 -18.25 20.65 12.76
N GLN A 185 -19.06 21.50 12.13
CA GLN A 185 -20.50 21.27 11.88
C GLN A 185 -20.75 20.15 10.85
N ASP A 186 -19.93 20.09 9.80
CA ASP A 186 -19.95 19.07 8.75
C ASP A 186 -19.32 17.75 9.20
N LYS A 187 -18.80 17.70 10.43
CA LYS A 187 -18.24 16.51 11.10
C LYS A 187 -17.13 15.85 10.28
N TYR A 188 -16.16 16.65 9.79
CA TYR A 188 -14.98 16.13 9.07
C TYR A 188 -14.19 15.09 9.88
N TRP A 189 -14.23 15.19 11.22
CA TRP A 189 -13.66 14.18 12.11
C TRP A 189 -14.30 12.79 11.96
N ILE A 190 -15.60 12.68 11.62
CA ILE A 190 -16.23 11.37 11.36
C ILE A 190 -15.67 10.76 10.08
N GLN A 191 -15.46 11.57 9.04
CA GLN A 191 -14.88 11.09 7.79
C GLN A 191 -13.42 10.66 8.00
N ALA A 192 -12.65 11.42 8.79
CA ALA A 192 -11.30 11.02 9.18
C ALA A 192 -11.29 9.72 10.02
N LEU A 193 -12.27 9.53 10.91
CA LEU A 193 -12.42 8.26 11.64
C LEU A 193 -12.71 7.08 10.72
N LYS A 194 -13.48 7.26 9.64
CA LYS A 194 -13.67 6.19 8.63
C LYS A 194 -12.34 5.80 7.99
N ILE A 195 -11.51 6.78 7.61
CA ILE A 195 -10.18 6.51 7.06
C ILE A 195 -9.34 5.72 8.06
N VAL A 196 -9.26 6.14 9.32
CA VAL A 196 -8.52 5.42 10.36
C VAL A 196 -9.06 4.01 10.57
N SER A 197 -10.38 3.84 10.66
CA SER A 197 -11.01 2.53 10.80
C SER A 197 -10.73 1.62 9.60
N PHE A 198 -10.70 2.18 8.38
CA PHE A 198 -10.34 1.46 7.18
C PHE A 198 -8.87 1.03 7.17
N PHE A 199 -7.96 1.90 7.62
CA PHE A 199 -6.54 1.56 7.79
C PHE A 199 -6.40 0.41 8.78
N CYS A 200 -7.00 0.53 9.97
CA CYS A 200 -6.93 -0.50 11.00
C CYS A 200 -7.49 -1.84 10.50
N LEU A 201 -8.68 -1.85 9.90
CA LEU A 201 -9.29 -3.07 9.39
C LEU A 201 -8.45 -3.72 8.28
N SER A 202 -8.03 -2.93 7.30
CA SER A 202 -7.29 -3.45 6.14
C SER A 202 -5.94 -4.00 6.56
N TYR A 203 -5.16 -3.24 7.33
CA TYR A 203 -3.84 -3.69 7.77
C TYR A 203 -3.89 -4.78 8.83
N PHE A 204 -4.95 -4.84 9.65
CA PHE A 204 -5.15 -5.99 10.54
C PHE A 204 -5.33 -7.28 9.73
N VAL A 205 -6.18 -7.28 8.70
CA VAL A 205 -6.38 -8.45 7.84
C VAL A 205 -5.12 -8.77 7.03
N VAL A 206 -4.45 -7.77 6.47
CA VAL A 206 -3.17 -7.97 5.76
C VAL A 206 -2.12 -8.59 6.67
N ALA A 207 -1.92 -8.05 7.88
CA ALA A 207 -0.95 -8.59 8.83
C ALA A 207 -1.31 -10.01 9.26
N PHE A 208 -2.59 -10.25 9.59
CA PHE A 208 -3.08 -11.57 9.99
C PHE A 208 -2.83 -12.61 8.89
N LEU A 209 -3.22 -12.32 7.65
CA LEU A 209 -3.05 -13.23 6.52
C LEU A 209 -1.59 -13.39 6.09
N LYS A 210 -0.77 -12.34 6.19
CA LYS A 210 0.68 -12.45 5.95
C LYS A 210 1.32 -13.41 6.92
N ILE A 211 0.96 -13.33 8.20
CA ILE A 211 1.55 -14.19 9.23
C ILE A 211 1.02 -15.63 9.17
N SER A 212 -0.20 -15.85 8.65
CA SER A 212 -0.78 -17.20 8.53
C SER A 212 -0.50 -17.89 7.20
N SER A 213 -0.29 -17.15 6.11
CA SER A 213 -0.02 -17.74 4.78
C SER A 213 1.42 -18.26 4.67
N SER A 214 1.63 -19.32 3.89
CA SER A 214 2.95 -19.90 3.66
C SER A 214 3.73 -19.20 2.54
N ARG A 215 3.06 -18.37 1.74
CA ARG A 215 3.59 -17.82 0.50
C ARG A 215 4.72 -16.80 0.71
N PRO A 216 5.98 -17.14 0.38
CA PRO A 216 7.12 -16.24 0.57
C PRO A 216 7.04 -15.02 -0.35
N TYR A 217 7.53 -13.89 0.12
CA TYR A 217 7.79 -12.69 -0.67
C TYR A 217 9.03 -12.93 -1.54
N LEU A 218 9.01 -12.47 -2.79
CA LEU A 218 10.02 -12.79 -3.83
C LEU A 218 10.03 -14.25 -4.32
N TYR A 219 9.08 -15.08 -3.90
CA TYR A 219 8.98 -16.48 -4.29
C TYR A 219 8.75 -16.70 -5.80
N ASN A 220 8.11 -15.72 -6.44
CA ASN A 220 7.93 -15.73 -7.88
C ASN A 220 9.26 -15.42 -8.60
N MET A 221 10.28 -14.87 -7.94
CA MET A 221 11.52 -14.51 -8.64
C MET A 221 12.39 -15.74 -8.93
N GLN A 222 12.81 -15.86 -10.18
CA GLN A 222 13.76 -16.89 -10.61
C GLN A 222 15.18 -16.32 -10.53
N PHE A 223 15.74 -16.29 -9.32
CA PHE A 223 16.99 -15.59 -9.02
C PHE A 223 18.17 -16.09 -9.86
N GLU A 224 18.26 -17.40 -10.09
CA GLU A 224 19.37 -17.97 -10.87
C GLU A 224 19.25 -17.64 -12.35
N THR A 225 18.04 -17.73 -12.91
CA THR A 225 17.77 -17.37 -14.30
C THR A 225 18.07 -15.90 -14.54
N LEU A 226 17.58 -15.02 -13.65
CA LEU A 226 17.79 -13.58 -13.74
C LEU A 226 19.25 -13.20 -13.52
N ALA A 227 19.96 -13.89 -12.61
CA ALA A 227 21.40 -13.72 -12.43
C ALA A 227 22.17 -14.10 -13.70
N LYS A 228 21.80 -15.20 -14.36
CA LYS A 228 22.40 -15.63 -15.64
C LYS A 228 22.17 -14.61 -16.74
N GLU A 229 20.94 -14.15 -16.91
CA GLU A 229 20.58 -13.17 -17.95
C GLU A 229 21.28 -11.82 -17.76
N ASN A 230 21.58 -11.44 -16.51
CA ASN A 230 22.25 -10.17 -16.18
C ASN A 230 23.77 -10.32 -15.93
N GLY A 231 24.36 -11.49 -16.18
CA GLY A 231 25.80 -11.70 -16.04
C GLY A 231 26.33 -11.80 -14.60
N TYR A 232 25.45 -12.07 -13.64
CA TYR A 232 25.77 -12.21 -12.21
C TYR A 232 25.79 -13.67 -11.72
N LEU A 233 25.62 -14.67 -12.61
CA LEU A 233 25.47 -16.08 -12.20
C LEU A 233 26.65 -16.59 -11.36
N GLU A 234 27.88 -16.35 -11.81
CA GLU A 234 29.09 -16.83 -11.11
C GLU A 234 29.21 -16.19 -9.72
N ILE A 235 28.89 -14.90 -9.62
CA ILE A 235 28.91 -14.13 -8.38
C ILE A 235 27.81 -14.62 -7.43
N TYR A 236 26.61 -14.88 -7.96
CA TYR A 236 25.47 -15.40 -7.21
C TYR A 236 25.71 -16.82 -6.67
N GLN A 237 26.39 -17.68 -7.45
CA GLN A 237 26.72 -19.05 -7.04
C GLN A 237 27.88 -19.10 -6.02
N ASN A 238 28.78 -18.11 -6.02
CA ASN A 238 29.98 -18.08 -5.17
C ASN A 238 29.79 -17.28 -3.86
N THR A 239 29.40 -17.98 -2.79
CA THR A 239 29.11 -17.42 -1.45
C THR A 239 30.30 -16.83 -0.70
N ASN A 240 31.52 -16.98 -1.20
CA ASN A 240 32.71 -16.49 -0.51
C ASN A 240 33.00 -15.01 -0.79
N ILE A 241 32.18 -14.34 -1.61
CA ILE A 241 32.31 -12.91 -1.88
C ILE A 241 31.65 -12.14 -0.72
N PRO A 242 32.43 -11.34 0.05
CA PRO A 242 31.86 -10.56 1.15
C PRO A 242 30.72 -9.66 0.66
N GLY A 243 29.53 -9.83 1.25
CA GLY A 243 28.33 -9.08 0.89
C GLY A 243 27.38 -9.79 -0.09
N PHE A 244 27.61 -11.04 -0.48
CA PHE A 244 26.62 -11.82 -1.24
C PHE A 244 25.94 -12.86 -0.34
N ASP A 245 24.67 -12.63 -0.02
CA ASP A 245 23.83 -13.61 0.67
C ASP A 245 23.00 -14.39 -0.35
N LYS A 246 23.00 -15.73 -0.31
CA LYS A 246 22.15 -16.53 -1.20
C LYS A 246 20.66 -16.25 -0.92
N GLN A 247 19.99 -15.60 -1.87
CA GLN A 247 18.52 -15.52 -1.91
C GLN A 247 17.98 -16.67 -2.75
N GLY A 248 16.95 -17.36 -2.27
CA GLY A 248 16.36 -18.49 -2.98
C GLY A 248 16.06 -19.63 -2.02
N TRP A 249 16.20 -20.85 -2.52
CA TRP A 249 15.77 -22.08 -1.88
C TRP A 249 16.93 -22.80 -1.25
N LYS A 250 16.70 -23.31 -0.05
CA LYS A 250 17.59 -24.28 0.55
C LYS A 250 16.86 -25.61 0.58
N SER A 251 17.31 -26.58 -0.19
CA SER A 251 16.75 -27.93 -0.20
C SER A 251 17.07 -28.67 1.10
N ILE A 252 16.39 -29.79 1.31
CA ILE A 252 16.49 -30.64 2.52
C ILE A 252 17.93 -31.13 2.75
N ASP A 253 18.68 -31.37 1.67
CA ASP A 253 20.10 -31.75 1.69
C ASP A 253 21.05 -30.58 2.02
N GLY A 254 20.51 -29.38 2.22
CA GLY A 254 21.26 -28.18 2.53
C GLY A 254 21.85 -27.45 1.32
N THR A 255 21.62 -27.95 0.10
CA THR A 255 22.04 -27.26 -1.13
C THR A 255 21.14 -26.06 -1.41
N TRP A 256 21.68 -25.05 -2.09
CA TRP A 256 20.93 -23.85 -2.42
C TRP A 256 20.57 -23.85 -3.90
N SER A 257 19.29 -23.65 -4.22
CA SER A 257 18.79 -23.40 -5.56
C SER A 257 18.33 -21.95 -5.67
N GLY A 258 18.66 -21.24 -6.74
CA GLY A 258 18.14 -19.88 -6.92
C GLY A 258 16.71 -19.82 -7.43
N ASN A 259 16.16 -20.93 -7.87
CA ASN A 259 14.80 -21.01 -8.39
C ASN A 259 13.94 -21.95 -7.54
N ALA A 260 12.63 -21.75 -7.60
CA ALA A 260 11.67 -22.70 -7.04
C ALA A 260 11.92 -24.12 -7.57
N PRO A 261 11.96 -25.14 -6.69
CA PRO A 261 12.00 -26.53 -7.11
C PRO A 261 10.91 -26.82 -8.13
N GLU A 262 11.27 -27.55 -9.18
CA GLU A 262 10.31 -27.96 -10.19
C GLU A 262 9.21 -28.82 -9.53
N GLY A 263 7.95 -28.49 -9.81
CA GLY A 263 6.78 -29.18 -9.25
C GLY A 263 6.32 -28.70 -7.88
N LEU A 264 6.97 -27.70 -7.26
CA LEU A 264 6.53 -27.16 -5.98
C LEU A 264 5.43 -26.11 -6.17
N GLU A 265 4.22 -26.46 -5.74
CA GLU A 265 3.05 -25.58 -5.77
C GLU A 265 2.92 -24.83 -4.44
N ILE A 266 2.82 -23.49 -4.49
CA ILE A 266 2.56 -22.66 -3.29
C ILE A 266 1.33 -21.78 -3.51
N PRO A 267 0.16 -22.41 -3.48
CA PRO A 267 -1.08 -21.69 -3.63
C PRO A 267 -1.33 -20.73 -2.46
N TRP A 268 -2.15 -19.71 -2.68
CA TRP A 268 -2.40 -18.68 -1.65
C TRP A 268 -3.16 -19.23 -0.44
N TRP A 269 -3.90 -20.34 -0.61
CA TRP A 269 -4.68 -21.00 0.44
C TRP A 269 -3.86 -22.01 1.25
N ASP A 270 -2.57 -22.17 0.94
CA ASP A 270 -1.69 -22.95 1.77
C ASP A 270 -1.24 -22.12 2.99
N PHE A 271 -1.58 -22.61 4.18
CA PHE A 271 -1.37 -21.90 5.44
C PHE A 271 -0.24 -22.59 6.22
N ASN A 272 0.74 -21.80 6.66
CA ASN A 272 1.94 -22.32 7.33
C ASN A 272 1.76 -22.44 8.85
N GLY A 273 0.81 -23.28 9.25
CA GLY A 273 0.35 -23.34 10.63
C GLY A 273 -0.27 -22.03 11.12
N PHE A 274 -0.69 -22.01 12.39
CA PHE A 274 -1.15 -20.79 13.03
C PHE A 274 0.09 -19.99 13.46
N PHE A 275 0.25 -18.73 13.01
CA PHE A 275 1.39 -17.87 13.37
C PHE A 275 2.80 -18.40 13.06
N GLY A 276 2.97 -19.22 12.01
CA GLY A 276 4.29 -19.73 11.61
C GLY A 276 4.87 -20.80 12.55
N PHE A 277 4.08 -21.30 13.51
CA PHE A 277 4.52 -22.29 14.50
C PHE A 277 4.77 -23.70 13.91
N ASN A 278 4.39 -23.95 12.65
CA ASN A 278 4.67 -25.19 11.94
C ASN A 278 5.10 -24.88 10.50
N SER A 279 6.17 -24.09 10.35
CA SER A 279 6.71 -23.83 9.01
C SER A 279 7.19 -25.12 8.38
N ASP A 280 6.67 -25.48 7.22
CA ASP A 280 7.20 -26.63 6.47
C ASP A 280 8.72 -26.41 6.26
N PRO A 281 9.58 -27.36 6.68
CA PRO A 281 11.03 -27.22 6.60
C PRO A 281 11.56 -27.05 5.17
N ASN A 282 10.74 -27.31 4.15
CA ASN A 282 11.04 -27.05 2.74
C ASN A 282 10.88 -25.57 2.35
N PHE A 283 10.28 -24.73 3.20
CA PHE A 283 10.12 -23.32 2.92
C PHE A 283 11.42 -22.55 3.16
N PRO A 284 11.72 -21.53 2.35
CA PRO A 284 12.88 -20.69 2.57
C PRO A 284 12.83 -20.07 3.97
N LYS A 285 13.91 -20.20 4.74
CA LYS A 285 14.08 -19.47 6.00
C LYS A 285 14.24 -17.98 5.71
N LEU A 286 13.12 -17.29 5.57
CA LEU A 286 13.10 -15.85 5.47
C LEU A 286 13.41 -15.26 6.85
N GLN A 287 14.37 -14.34 6.93
CA GLN A 287 14.84 -13.78 8.20
C GLN A 287 13.78 -12.99 8.99
N GLN A 288 12.60 -12.70 8.41
CA GLN A 288 11.56 -11.88 9.07
C GLN A 288 10.13 -12.32 8.69
N GLY A 289 9.21 -12.30 9.67
CA GLY A 289 7.78 -12.62 9.47
C GLY A 289 6.99 -11.65 8.58
N LEU A 290 7.62 -10.58 8.05
CA LEU A 290 7.07 -9.70 7.01
C LEU A 290 7.39 -10.17 5.58
N ALA A 291 8.14 -11.25 5.44
CA ALA A 291 8.55 -11.80 4.16
C ALA A 291 7.49 -12.71 3.53
N TYR A 292 6.20 -12.49 3.79
CA TYR A 292 5.11 -13.21 3.13
C TYR A 292 4.39 -12.31 2.13
N ALA A 293 4.05 -12.83 0.95
CA ALA A 293 3.51 -12.03 -0.15
C ALA A 293 2.00 -11.77 -0.03
N PHE A 294 1.23 -12.73 0.49
CA PHE A 294 -0.23 -12.67 0.48
C PHE A 294 -0.81 -12.06 1.77
N PRO A 295 -1.75 -11.11 1.70
CA PRO A 295 -2.15 -10.32 0.53
C PRO A 295 -1.23 -9.11 0.32
N SER A 296 -1.39 -8.41 -0.80
CA SER A 296 -0.56 -7.23 -1.10
C SER A 296 -0.87 -6.05 -0.18
N GLY A 297 0.13 -5.67 0.62
CA GLY A 297 0.06 -4.47 1.47
C GLY A 297 0.10 -3.17 0.67
N HIS A 298 0.80 -3.16 -0.47
CA HIS A 298 0.91 -1.99 -1.35
C HIS A 298 -0.44 -1.67 -2.02
N VAL A 299 -1.14 -2.67 -2.57
CA VAL A 299 -2.46 -2.46 -3.19
C VAL A 299 -3.49 -2.01 -2.15
N ASN A 300 -3.48 -2.60 -0.94
CA ASN A 300 -4.32 -2.14 0.17
C ASN A 300 -3.95 -0.73 0.64
N GLY A 301 -2.66 -0.38 0.64
CA GLY A 301 -2.16 0.98 0.88
C GLY A 301 -2.67 1.98 -0.14
N THR A 302 -2.74 1.61 -1.41
CA THR A 302 -3.33 2.46 -2.44
C THR A 302 -4.83 2.67 -2.21
N TYR A 303 -5.60 1.63 -1.81
CA TYR A 303 -6.99 1.84 -1.37
C TYR A 303 -7.11 2.81 -0.18
N CYS A 304 -6.14 2.76 0.74
CA CYS A 304 -6.06 3.69 1.86
C CYS A 304 -5.88 5.14 1.35
N VAL A 305 -5.11 5.37 0.28
CA VAL A 305 -5.06 6.67 -0.42
C VAL A 305 -6.41 7.05 -1.01
N GLY A 306 -7.07 6.11 -1.70
CA GLY A 306 -8.42 6.32 -2.25
C GLY A 306 -9.46 6.67 -1.18
N SER A 307 -9.33 6.16 0.04
CA SER A 307 -10.26 6.47 1.14
C SER A 307 -10.28 7.97 1.51
N PHE A 308 -9.27 8.76 1.11
CA PHE A 308 -9.25 10.21 1.29
C PHE A 308 -10.40 10.92 0.54
N PHE A 309 -11.05 10.25 -0.43
CA PHE A 309 -12.29 10.75 -1.04
C PHE A 309 -13.41 11.00 -0.01
N TRP A 310 -13.44 10.31 1.14
CA TRP A 310 -14.39 10.63 2.21
C TRP A 310 -14.24 12.07 2.74
N ILE A 311 -13.00 12.58 2.81
CA ILE A 311 -12.73 13.98 3.18
C ILE A 311 -13.15 14.92 2.04
N LEU A 312 -12.76 14.60 0.80
CA LEU A 312 -13.00 15.49 -0.35
C LEU A 312 -14.49 15.64 -0.68
N CYS A 313 -15.26 14.56 -0.61
CA CYS A 313 -16.69 14.54 -0.87
C CYS A 313 -17.52 15.15 0.28
N GLY A 314 -16.97 15.15 1.51
CA GLY A 314 -17.63 15.63 2.72
C GLY A 314 -18.96 14.92 3.02
N ARG A 315 -19.74 15.43 3.97
CA ARG A 315 -21.03 14.81 4.37
C ARG A 315 -22.10 14.83 3.28
N LYS A 316 -22.05 15.81 2.37
CA LYS A 316 -23.01 15.94 1.26
C LYS A 316 -22.70 14.99 0.09
N ASN A 317 -21.57 14.28 0.14
CA ASN A 317 -21.15 13.30 -0.86
C ASN A 317 -21.23 13.84 -2.31
N LYS A 318 -20.88 15.11 -2.51
CA LYS A 318 -21.00 15.76 -3.83
C LYS A 318 -19.73 15.54 -4.63
N ILE A 319 -19.82 14.76 -5.70
CA ILE A 319 -18.73 14.56 -6.66
C ILE A 319 -18.75 15.71 -7.67
N ASN A 320 -17.71 16.55 -7.67
CA ASN A 320 -17.49 17.61 -8.65
C ASN A 320 -16.45 17.15 -9.71
N ASN A 321 -16.18 17.99 -10.72
CA ASN A 321 -15.25 17.62 -11.80
C ASN A 321 -13.82 17.37 -11.30
N SER A 322 -13.35 18.13 -10.31
CA SER A 322 -12.02 17.91 -9.71
C SER A 322 -11.94 16.54 -9.02
N ILE A 323 -12.99 16.13 -8.31
CA ILE A 323 -13.06 14.80 -7.69
C ILE A 323 -13.13 13.71 -8.76
N LYS A 324 -13.82 13.92 -9.89
CA LYS A 324 -13.84 12.95 -11.00
C LYS A 324 -12.45 12.74 -11.59
N VAL A 325 -11.68 13.82 -11.80
CA VAL A 325 -10.28 13.72 -12.26
C VAL A 325 -9.43 12.95 -11.27
N LEU A 326 -9.61 13.20 -9.96
CA LEU A 326 -8.89 12.45 -8.93
C LEU A 326 -9.31 10.98 -8.88
N ILE A 327 -10.59 10.64 -9.12
CA ILE A 327 -11.05 9.25 -9.22
C ILE A 327 -10.38 8.56 -10.41
N VAL A 328 -10.31 9.20 -11.58
CA VAL A 328 -9.61 8.66 -12.75
C VAL A 328 -8.13 8.46 -12.45
N TRP A 329 -7.48 9.45 -11.83
CA TRP A 329 -6.09 9.32 -11.39
C TRP A 329 -5.90 8.16 -10.40
N PHE A 330 -6.80 8.01 -9.43
CA PHE A 330 -6.76 6.92 -8.46
C PHE A 330 -6.90 5.55 -9.13
N ILE A 331 -7.80 5.41 -10.12
CA ILE A 331 -7.97 4.18 -10.90
C ILE A 331 -6.68 3.83 -11.64
N LEU A 332 -6.06 4.82 -12.29
CA LEU A 332 -4.78 4.64 -12.98
C LEU A 332 -3.67 4.26 -11.99
N HIS A 333 -3.62 4.92 -10.84
CA HIS A 333 -2.64 4.63 -9.79
C HIS A 333 -2.81 3.23 -9.20
N LEU A 334 -4.03 2.82 -8.85
CA LEU A 334 -4.34 1.48 -8.35
C LEU A 334 -3.99 0.39 -9.38
N THR A 335 -4.28 0.63 -10.65
CA THR A 335 -3.94 -0.28 -11.75
C THR A 335 -2.42 -0.36 -11.92
N SER A 336 -1.76 0.79 -11.90
CA SER A 336 -0.31 0.92 -12.02
C SER A 336 0.42 0.21 -10.88
N MET A 337 0.02 0.43 -9.63
CA MET A 337 0.56 -0.27 -8.47
C MET A 337 0.37 -1.79 -8.58
N SER A 338 -0.86 -2.21 -8.91
CA SER A 338 -1.21 -3.62 -9.08
C SER A 338 -0.31 -4.34 -10.08
N PHE A 339 -0.12 -3.76 -11.27
CA PHE A 339 0.72 -4.37 -12.30
C PHE A 339 2.21 -4.26 -12.00
N ALA A 340 2.70 -3.15 -11.46
CA ALA A 340 4.12 -2.99 -11.16
C ALA A 340 4.64 -4.09 -10.23
N LEU A 341 3.85 -4.46 -9.22
CA LEU A 341 4.18 -5.51 -8.26
C LEU A 341 4.23 -6.92 -8.85
N VAL A 342 3.45 -7.16 -9.91
CA VAL A 342 3.36 -8.48 -10.56
C VAL A 342 4.40 -8.59 -11.66
N VAL A 343 4.60 -7.52 -12.43
CA VAL A 343 5.62 -7.43 -13.48
C VAL A 343 7.01 -7.60 -12.89
N CYS A 344 7.30 -6.99 -11.73
CA CYS A 344 8.56 -7.20 -11.04
C CYS A 344 8.65 -8.53 -10.27
N ARG A 345 7.63 -9.39 -10.38
CA ARG A 345 7.53 -10.67 -9.67
C ARG A 345 7.64 -10.55 -8.14
N GLY A 346 7.36 -9.36 -7.59
CA GLY A 346 7.30 -9.12 -6.15
C GLY A 346 6.04 -9.69 -5.51
N HIS A 347 4.96 -9.83 -6.28
CA HIS A 347 3.70 -10.43 -5.87
C HIS A 347 3.16 -11.41 -6.92
N TRP A 348 2.34 -12.34 -6.44
CA TRP A 348 1.51 -13.20 -7.26
C TRP A 348 0.23 -12.48 -7.68
N TRP A 349 -0.40 -12.89 -8.78
CA TRP A 349 -1.62 -12.24 -9.26
C TRP A 349 -2.79 -12.45 -8.30
N SER A 350 -2.86 -13.60 -7.61
CA SER A 350 -3.86 -13.81 -6.55
C SER A 350 -3.67 -12.86 -5.35
N ASP A 351 -2.44 -12.47 -5.00
CA ASP A 351 -2.20 -11.49 -3.92
C ASP A 351 -2.84 -10.14 -4.24
N ILE A 352 -2.72 -9.73 -5.51
CA ILE A 352 -3.24 -8.46 -6.04
C ILE A 352 -4.75 -8.53 -6.18
N THR A 353 -5.26 -9.56 -6.84
CA THR A 353 -6.69 -9.72 -7.12
C THR A 353 -7.52 -9.91 -5.85
N PHE A 354 -6.98 -10.62 -4.84
CA PHE A 354 -7.57 -10.63 -3.50
C PHE A 354 -7.68 -9.22 -2.92
N SER A 355 -6.56 -8.48 -2.93
CA SER A 355 -6.50 -7.12 -2.37
C SER A 355 -7.46 -6.17 -3.09
N LEU A 356 -7.67 -6.35 -4.39
CA LEU A 356 -8.61 -5.58 -5.20
C LEU A 356 -10.05 -5.71 -4.70
N PHE A 357 -10.59 -6.94 -4.57
CA PHE A 357 -11.98 -7.07 -4.11
C PHE A 357 -12.10 -6.86 -2.59
N PHE A 358 -11.10 -7.30 -1.81
CA PHE A 358 -11.11 -7.17 -0.35
C PHE A 358 -11.11 -5.70 0.09
N GLY A 359 -10.29 -4.85 -0.54
CA GLY A 359 -10.26 -3.41 -0.24
C GLY A 359 -11.65 -2.76 -0.38
N ILE A 360 -12.43 -3.19 -1.38
CA ILE A 360 -13.80 -2.70 -1.60
C ILE A 360 -14.76 -3.21 -0.52
N ILE A 361 -14.66 -4.49 -0.14
CA ILE A 361 -15.46 -5.05 0.96
C ILE A 361 -15.17 -4.26 2.25
N ALA A 362 -13.91 -4.07 2.60
CA ALA A 362 -13.50 -3.35 3.80
C ALA A 362 -13.98 -1.88 3.78
N LEU A 363 -13.90 -1.19 2.63
CA LEU A 363 -14.44 0.17 2.47
C LEU A 363 -15.95 0.22 2.77
N VAL A 364 -16.72 -0.71 2.20
CA VAL A 364 -18.18 -0.78 2.40
C VAL A 364 -18.52 -1.10 3.86
N LEU A 365 -17.83 -2.07 4.47
CA LEU A 365 -18.04 -2.45 5.87
C LEU A 365 -17.79 -1.27 6.82
N VAL A 366 -16.72 -0.50 6.61
CA VAL A 366 -16.39 0.68 7.42
C VAL A 366 -17.43 1.78 7.23
N GLU A 367 -17.83 2.06 5.98
CA GLU A 367 -18.86 3.06 5.69
C GLU A 367 -20.17 2.73 6.43
N LEU A 368 -20.62 1.48 6.37
CA LEU A 368 -21.85 1.03 7.03
C LEU A 368 -21.73 1.08 8.56
N SER A 369 -20.64 0.55 9.11
CA SER A 369 -20.43 0.41 10.55
C SER A 369 -20.31 1.78 11.24
N ILE A 370 -19.48 2.67 10.71
CA ILE A 370 -19.27 4.01 11.30
C ILE A 370 -20.55 4.85 11.18
N ASN A 371 -21.23 4.81 10.03
CA ASN A 371 -22.50 5.52 9.89
C ASN A 371 -23.56 5.00 10.85
N GLN A 372 -23.62 3.69 11.10
CA GLN A 372 -24.57 3.10 12.04
C GLN A 372 -24.31 3.56 13.49
N ILE A 373 -23.04 3.59 13.92
CA ILE A 373 -22.64 4.07 15.26
C ILE A 373 -23.05 5.53 15.46
N PHE A 374 -22.81 6.39 14.47
CA PHE A 374 -23.08 7.82 14.61
C PHE A 374 -24.52 8.24 14.25
N ARG A 375 -25.29 7.43 13.52
CA ARG A 375 -26.74 7.63 13.33
C ARG A 375 -27.52 7.36 14.60
N ARG A 376 -27.14 6.32 15.37
CA ARG A 376 -27.79 5.95 16.64
C ARG A 376 -27.66 7.00 17.75
N LYS A 377 -26.65 7.89 17.67
CA LYS A 377 -26.41 8.96 18.66
C LYS A 377 -27.09 10.30 18.32
N THR A 378 -27.81 10.38 17.20
CA THR A 378 -28.51 11.60 16.72
C THR A 378 -30.03 11.47 16.70
N LYS A 379 -30.54 10.35 17.20
CA LYS A 379 -31.90 10.24 17.73
C LYS A 379 -31.79 10.30 19.23
#